data_AF-A0A068M0K7-F1
#
_entry.id   AF-A0A068M0K7-F1
#
_cell.length_a   1.000
_cell.length_b   1.000
_cell.length_c   1.000
_cell.angle_alpha   90.00
_cell.angle_beta   90.00
_cell.angle_gamma   90.00
#
_symmetry.space_group_name_H-M   'P 1'
#
loop_
_entity.id
_entity.type
_entity.pdbx_description
1 polymer ?
#
loop_
_entity_poly.entity_id
_entity_poly.type
_entity_poly.pdbx_seq_one_letter_code
_entity_poly.pdbx_strand_id
1 'polypeptide(L)' 'MIVYKAYKFRIYPNKKQMELINKTIGCSRFVFNFFLTKITEDYFGVRRNLPLQTDRKVVKR' A
#
# COMPACT_ATOMS: atom_id res chain seq x y z
N MET A 1 15.99 39.40 15.26
CA MET A 1 15.17 38.17 15.38
C MET A 1 14.71 37.78 13.99
N ILE A 2 15.13 36.64 13.47
CA ILE A 2 14.79 36.19 12.11
C ILE A 2 13.43 35.47 12.19
N VAL A 3 12.44 35.99 11.48
CA VAL A 3 11.09 35.38 11.39
C VAL A 3 10.97 34.69 10.04
N TYR A 4 10.93 33.35 10.05
CA TYR A 4 10.69 32.58 8.84
C TYR A 4 9.19 32.59 8.51
N LYS A 5 8.82 33.22 7.38
CA LYS A 5 7.46 33.16 6.85
C LYS A 5 7.25 31.83 6.12
N ALA A 6 6.22 31.10 6.54
CA ALA A 6 5.72 29.96 5.78
C ALA A 6 4.60 30.41 4.84
N TYR A 7 4.66 29.96 3.59
CA TYR A 7 3.64 30.23 2.57
C TYR A 7 2.92 28.93 2.22
N LYS A 8 1.59 28.96 2.17
CA LYS A 8 0.77 27.81 1.79
C LYS A 8 0.55 27.83 0.28
N PHE A 9 1.22 26.93 -0.44
CA PHE A 9 1.04 26.78 -1.88
C PHE A 9 0.16 25.56 -2.20
N ARG A 10 -0.65 25.70 -3.26
CA ARG A 10 -1.33 24.58 -3.93
C ARG A 10 -0.77 24.48 -5.34
N ILE A 11 -0.20 23.32 -5.68
CA ILE A 11 0.35 23.07 -7.01
C ILE A 11 -0.69 22.27 -7.79
N TYR A 12 -1.14 22.83 -8.92
CA TYR A 12 -2.00 22.14 -9.87
C TYR A 12 -1.13 21.66 -11.04
N PRO A 13 -0.99 20.34 -11.23
CA PRO A 13 -0.14 19.81 -12.28
C PRO A 13 -0.71 20.12 -13.67
N ASN A 14 0.18 20.39 -14.62
CA ASN A 14 -0.19 20.46 -16.03
C ASN A 14 -0.34 19.04 -16.63
N LYS A 15 -0.85 18.95 -17.87
CA LYS A 15 -1.12 17.66 -18.54
C LYS A 15 0.08 16.70 -18.53
N LYS A 16 1.29 17.20 -18.83
CA LYS A 16 2.51 16.38 -18.85
C LYS A 16 2.90 15.89 -17.46
N GLN A 17 2.77 16.75 -16.45
CA GLN A 17 3.03 16.38 -15.05
C GLN A 17 2.03 15.34 -14.54
N MET A 18 0.74 15.49 -14.87
CA MET A 18 -0.28 14.51 -14.52
C MET A 18 0.06 13.13 -15.11
N GLU A 19 0.46 13.09 -16.38
CA GLU A 19 0.85 11.84 -17.03
C GLU A 19 2.05 11.18 -16.34
N LEU A 20 3.08 11.96 -16.01
CA LEU A 20 4.27 11.46 -15.31
C LEU A 20 3.93 10.93 -13.91
N ILE A 21 3.15 11.69 -13.13
CA ILE A 21 2.70 11.30 -11.79
C ILE A 21 1.91 9.99 -11.85
N ASN A 22 0.99 9.87 -12.81
CA ASN A 22 0.19 8.66 -12.99
C ASN A 22 1.05 7.44 -13.36
N LYS A 23 2.05 7.63 -14.24
CA LYS A 23 3.02 6.57 -14.58
C LYS A 23 3.83 6.13 -13.36
N THR A 24 4.35 7.07 -12.58
CA THR A 24 5.13 6.78 -11.37
C THR A 24 4.31 6.04 -10.32
N ILE A 25 3.16 6.59 -9.93
CA ILE A 25 2.29 5.99 -8.91
C ILE A 25 1.73 4.64 -9.40
N GLY A 26 1.34 4.56 -10.67
CA GLY A 26 0.84 3.33 -11.28
C GLY A 26 1.88 2.19 -11.26
N CYS A 27 3.12 2.49 -11.63
CA CYS A 27 4.22 1.53 -11.61
C CYS A 27 4.50 1.04 -10.18
N SER A 28 4.64 1.95 -9.21
CA SER A 28 4.88 1.58 -7.81
C SER A 28 3.72 0.74 -7.23
N ARG A 29 2.47 1.10 -7.53
CA ARG A 29 1.29 0.34 -7.10
C ARG A 29 1.27 -1.07 -7.69
N PHE A 30 1.61 -1.20 -8.98
CA PHE A 30 1.67 -2.50 -9.64
C PHE A 30 2.69 -3.43 -8.97
N VAL A 31 3.92 -2.94 -8.78
CA VAL A 31 4.99 -3.72 -8.14
C VAL A 31 4.60 -4.11 -6.72
N PHE A 32 4.10 -3.15 -5.93
CA PHE A 32 3.66 -3.42 -4.56
C PHE A 32 2.56 -4.48 -4.51
N ASN A 33 1.51 -4.34 -5.32
CA ASN A 33 0.40 -5.29 -5.33
C ASN A 33 0.84 -6.68 -5.79
N PHE A 34 1.75 -6.77 -6.76
CA PHE A 34 2.28 -8.05 -7.22
C PHE A 34 2.96 -8.83 -6.08
N PHE A 35 3.85 -8.18 -5.34
CA PHE A 35 4.52 -8.82 -4.22
C PHE A 35 3.59 -9.04 -3.02
N LEU A 36 2.66 -8.12 -2.76
CA LEU A 36 1.65 -8.30 -1.73
C LEU A 36 0.81 -9.55 -1.98
N THR A 37 0.37 -9.75 -3.23
CA THR A 37 -0.39 -10.95 -3.62
C THR A 37 0.45 -12.21 -3.42
N LYS A 38 1.69 -12.23 -3.90
CA LYS A 38 2.58 -13.40 -3.70
C LYS A 38 2.78 -13.74 -2.23
N ILE A 39 3.09 -12.74 -1.40
CA ILE A 39 3.23 -12.92 0.04
C ILE A 39 1.93 -13.47 0.63
N THR A 40 0.80 -12.87 0.27
CA THR A 40 -0.52 -13.30 0.77
C THR A 40 -0.81 -14.76 0.40
N GLU A 41 -0.56 -15.14 -0.85
CA GLU A 41 -0.70 -16.52 -1.35
C GLU A 41 0.24 -17.49 -0.63
N ASP A 42 1.50 -17.11 -0.42
CA ASP A 42 2.47 -17.93 0.32
C ASP A 42 2.03 -18.11 1.78
N TYR A 43 1.62 -17.04 2.47
CA TYR A 43 1.16 -17.12 3.87
C TYR A 43 -0.10 -17.97 4.00
N PHE A 44 -1.10 -17.80 3.12
CA PHE A 44 -2.33 -18.59 3.18
C PHE A 44 -2.14 -20.02 2.63
N GLY A 45 -1.29 -20.21 1.63
CA GLY A 45 -0.88 -21.51 1.10
C GLY A 45 -0.12 -22.33 2.12
N VAL A 46 0.83 -21.71 2.84
CA VAL A 46 1.53 -22.31 3.99
C VAL A 46 0.55 -22.63 5.12
N ARG A 47 -0.43 -21.75 5.42
CA ARG A 47 -1.50 -22.08 6.39
C ARG A 47 -2.44 -23.21 5.95
N ARG A 48 -2.56 -23.50 4.64
CA ARG A 48 -3.32 -24.67 4.16
C ARG A 48 -2.54 -25.98 4.32
N ASN A 49 -1.20 -25.92 4.27
CA ASN A 49 -0.32 -27.08 4.41
C ASN A 49 0.20 -27.31 5.84
N LEU A 50 0.01 -26.33 6.73
CA LEU A 50 0.28 -26.46 8.16
C LEU A 50 -1.03 -26.86 8.88
N PRO A 51 -1.09 -27.97 9.63
CA PRO A 51 -2.26 -28.29 10.43
C PRO A 51 -2.34 -27.25 11.55
N LEU A 52 -3.13 -26.21 11.35
CA LEU A 52 -3.42 -25.27 12.43
C LEU A 52 -4.35 -25.96 13.43
N GLN A 53 -3.78 -26.69 14.38
CA GLN A 53 -4.35 -26.82 15.72
C GLN A 53 -4.36 -25.42 16.33
N THR A 54 -5.40 -24.66 16.04
CA THR A 54 -5.73 -23.47 16.83
C THR A 54 -7.23 -23.43 17.02
N ASP A 55 -7.67 -23.87 18.20
CA ASP A 55 -8.98 -23.59 18.75
C ASP A 55 -9.25 -22.08 18.73
N ARG A 56 -9.89 -21.59 17.66
CA ARG A 56 -10.63 -20.35 17.78
C ARG A 56 -11.91 -20.69 18.52
N LYS A 57 -11.84 -20.67 19.85
CA LYS A 57 -13.03 -20.41 20.67
C LYS A 57 -13.61 -19.08 20.19
N VAL A 58 -14.59 -19.17 19.31
CA VAL A 58 -15.47 -18.07 18.97
C VAL A 58 -16.21 -17.75 20.25
N VAL A 59 -15.71 -16.76 21.01
CA VAL A 59 -16.52 -16.09 22.01
C VAL A 59 -17.60 -15.37 21.23
N LYS A 60 -18.77 -16.03 21.13
CA LYS A 60 -20.02 -15.38 20.74
C LYS A 60 -20.27 -14.27 21.74
N ARG A 61 -20.21 -13.02 21.28
CA ARG A 61 -20.99 -11.92 21.81
C ARG A 61 -21.96 -11.51 20.73
#